data_AF-A0A349J5Y6-F1
#
_entry.id   AF-A0A349J5Y6-F1
#
_cell.length_a   1.000
_cell.length_b   1.000
_cell.length_c   1.000
_cell.angle_alpha   90.00
_cell.angle_beta   90.00
_cell.angle_gamma   90.00
#
_symmetry.space_group_name_H-M   'P 1'
#
loop_
_entity.id
_entity.type
_entity.pdbx_description
1 polymer ?
#
loop_
_entity_poly.entity_id
_entity_poly.type
_entity_poly.pdbx_seq_one_letter_code
_entity_poly.pdbx_strand_id
1 'polypeptide(L)'
;MRVSLALPEPAAGAAVLHRAVERPLFDPRLHRHDELEFNLVVSGRGRVLCRDRWHDLRPGIGLWLFPGQEHMLMEQDAAFAMWVVVWRPALVRRLARRLDAAELAASDPPGEHRRRLAPAAARRT
;
A
#
# COMPACT_ATOMS: atom_id res chain seq x y z
N MET A 1 6.03 15.14 -5.53
CA MET A 1 7.16 14.59 -6.32
C MET A 1 6.78 13.19 -6.81
N ARG A 2 6.97 12.86 -8.09
CA ARG A 2 6.73 11.49 -8.58
C ARG A 2 7.97 10.65 -8.30
N VAL A 3 7.82 9.53 -7.63
CA VAL A 3 8.90 8.60 -7.27
C VAL A 3 8.78 7.34 -8.11
N SER A 4 9.92 6.75 -8.48
CA SER A 4 9.97 5.41 -9.04
C SER A 4 10.39 4.44 -7.94
N LEU A 5 9.66 3.34 -7.78
CA LEU A 5 9.94 2.35 -6.74
C LEU A 5 11.13 1.42 -7.05
N ALA A 6 11.83 1.62 -8.18
CA ALA A 6 13.00 0.83 -8.60
C ALA A 6 12.79 -0.70 -8.50
N LEU A 7 11.63 -1.18 -8.97
CA LEU A 7 11.31 -2.61 -8.98
C LEU A 7 12.25 -3.38 -9.92
N PRO A 8 12.69 -4.61 -9.57
CA PRO A 8 13.53 -5.43 -10.45
C PRO A 8 12.85 -5.65 -11.82
N GLU A 9 13.61 -5.55 -12.91
CA GLU A 9 13.08 -5.57 -14.29
C GLU A 9 12.24 -6.82 -14.68
N PRO A 10 12.43 -8.03 -14.12
CA PRO A 10 11.49 -9.13 -14.36
C PRO A 10 10.35 -9.23 -13.34
N ALA A 11 10.36 -8.47 -12.23
CA ALA A 11 9.38 -8.60 -11.17
C ALA A 11 8.03 -7.93 -11.56
N ALA A 12 6.93 -8.60 -11.24
CA ALA A 12 5.58 -8.07 -11.47
C ALA A 12 5.14 -7.04 -10.38
N GLY A 13 5.97 -6.89 -9.35
CA GLY A 13 5.73 -6.13 -8.14
C GLY A 13 6.79 -6.42 -7.08
N ALA A 14 6.59 -5.94 -5.86
CA ALA A 14 7.39 -6.28 -4.69
C ALA A 14 6.50 -6.35 -3.45
N ALA A 15 6.96 -7.10 -2.44
CA ALA A 15 6.38 -7.11 -1.11
C ALA A 15 7.51 -6.90 -0.11
N VAL A 16 7.38 -5.86 0.71
CA VAL A 16 8.39 -5.47 1.68
C VAL A 16 7.74 -5.33 3.04
N LEU A 17 8.40 -5.86 4.07
CA LEU A 17 8.00 -5.64 5.45
C LEU A 17 8.68 -4.37 5.95
N HIS A 18 7.89 -3.36 6.25
CA HIS A 18 8.33 -2.16 6.95
C HIS A 18 8.24 -2.38 8.46
N ARG A 19 9.27 -1.93 9.18
CA ARG A 19 9.30 -1.86 10.65
C ARG A 19 9.80 -0.50 11.08
N ALA A 20 9.16 0.08 12.09
CA ALA A 20 9.50 1.44 12.53
C ALA A 20 10.94 1.62 13.01
N VAL A 21 11.55 0.56 13.55
CA VAL A 21 12.93 0.57 14.06
C VAL A 21 13.98 0.34 12.97
N GLU A 22 13.56 0.07 11.73
CA GLU A 22 14.44 -0.17 10.59
C GLU A 22 14.45 1.04 9.66
N ARG A 23 15.52 1.18 8.88
CA ARG A 23 15.56 2.18 7.82
C ARG A 23 14.48 1.84 6.79
N PRO A 24 13.57 2.77 6.43
CA PRO A 24 12.52 2.50 5.47
C PRO A 24 13.09 2.07 4.12
N LEU A 25 12.50 1.04 3.53
CA LEU A 25 12.82 0.56 2.19
C LEU A 25 11.97 1.24 1.10
N PHE A 26 11.09 2.16 1.49
CA PHE A 26 10.30 3.06 0.64
C PHE A 26 10.52 4.51 1.08
N ASP A 27 10.07 5.50 0.29
CA ASP A 27 10.12 6.91 0.70
C ASP A 27 8.94 7.21 1.64
N PRO A 28 9.15 7.45 2.95
CA PRO A 28 8.03 7.72 3.84
C PRO A 28 7.47 9.14 3.69
N ARG A 29 8.13 10.03 2.93
CA ARG A 29 7.73 11.44 2.74
C ARG A 29 6.56 11.53 1.76
N LEU A 30 6.00 12.73 1.61
CA LEU A 30 4.94 12.99 0.64
C LEU A 30 5.38 12.69 -0.80
N HIS A 31 4.80 11.66 -1.40
CA HIS A 31 5.15 11.24 -2.76
C HIS A 31 3.97 10.57 -3.47
N ARG A 32 4.17 10.27 -4.76
CA ARG A 32 3.25 9.49 -5.59
C ARG A 32 4.02 8.65 -6.60
N HIS A 33 3.46 7.51 -6.99
CA HIS A 33 4.05 6.60 -7.97
C HIS A 33 2.93 5.90 -8.77
N ASP A 34 3.26 5.22 -9.87
CA ASP A 34 2.24 4.64 -10.78
C ASP A 34 1.81 3.24 -10.39
N GLU A 35 2.60 2.59 -9.54
CA GLU A 35 2.29 1.28 -9.00
C GLU A 35 1.02 1.34 -8.15
N LEU A 36 0.20 0.30 -8.26
CA LEU A 36 -0.87 0.06 -7.28
C LEU A 36 -0.19 -0.45 -6.02
N GLU A 37 -0.51 0.12 -4.87
CA GLU A 37 0.03 -0.26 -3.58
C GLU A 37 -1.07 -0.77 -2.64
N PHE A 38 -0.74 -1.79 -1.85
CA PHE A 38 -1.54 -2.30 -0.76
C PHE A 38 -0.71 -2.38 0.51
N ASN A 39 -1.23 -1.74 1.54
CA ASN A 39 -0.60 -1.63 2.85
C ASN A 39 -1.39 -2.42 3.89
N LEU A 40 -0.77 -3.43 4.50
CA LEU A 40 -1.37 -4.26 5.54
C LEU A 40 -0.62 -4.12 6.85
N VAL A 41 -1.24 -3.46 7.81
CA VAL A 41 -0.67 -3.25 9.15
C VAL A 41 -0.75 -4.56 9.93
N VAL A 42 0.37 -5.01 10.48
CA VAL A 42 0.48 -6.27 11.24
C VAL A 42 0.80 -6.05 12.73
N SER A 43 1.36 -4.90 13.10
CA SER A 43 1.68 -4.54 14.49
C SER A 43 1.71 -3.01 14.68
N GLY A 44 1.55 -2.56 15.92
CA GLY A 44 1.64 -1.16 16.33
C GLY A 44 0.54 -0.27 15.75
N ARG A 45 0.77 1.05 15.76
CA ARG A 45 -0.15 2.07 15.27
C ARG A 45 0.58 3.12 14.45
N GLY A 46 -0.13 3.73 13.53
CA GLY A 46 0.39 4.85 12.74
C GLY A 46 -0.72 5.63 12.05
N ARG A 47 -0.33 6.61 11.23
CA ARG A 47 -1.24 7.42 10.42
C ARG A 47 -0.66 7.65 9.04
N VAL A 48 -1.47 7.42 8.02
CA VAL A 48 -1.16 7.81 6.63
C VAL A 48 -2.04 8.98 6.23
N LEU A 49 -1.42 9.99 5.63
CA LEU A 49 -2.11 11.02 4.85
C LEU A 49 -2.15 10.53 3.41
N CYS A 50 -3.34 10.40 2.84
CA CYS A 50 -3.54 10.11 1.42
C CYS A 50 -4.39 11.23 0.83
N ARG A 51 -3.78 12.02 -0.05
CA ARG A 51 -4.29 13.32 -0.51
C ARG A 51 -4.62 14.24 0.67
N ASP A 52 -5.91 14.48 0.89
CA ASP A 52 -6.49 15.33 1.93
C ASP A 52 -7.13 14.52 3.06
N ARG A 53 -6.98 13.18 3.06
CA ARG A 53 -7.62 12.28 4.02
C ARG A 53 -6.62 11.59 4.93
N TRP A 54 -6.95 11.59 6.22
CA TRP A 54 -6.22 10.86 7.24
C TRP A 54 -6.77 9.46 7.43
N HIS A 55 -5.88 8.48 7.44
CA HIS A 55 -6.21 7.08 7.69
C HIS A 55 -5.44 6.57 8.91
N ASP A 56 -6.19 6.20 9.96
CA ASP A 56 -5.65 5.51 11.11
C ASP A 56 -5.20 4.10 10.72
N LEU A 57 -3.96 3.79 11.05
CA LEU A 57 -3.34 2.49 10.82
C LEU A 57 -3.30 1.69 12.13
N ARG A 58 -3.92 0.51 12.10
CA ARG A 58 -3.99 -0.43 13.23
C ARG A 58 -3.90 -1.86 12.71
N PRO A 59 -3.49 -2.85 13.53
CA PRO A 59 -3.33 -4.22 13.06
C PRO A 59 -4.61 -4.77 12.42
N GLY A 60 -4.44 -5.36 11.25
CA GLY A 60 -5.52 -5.86 10.40
C GLY A 60 -6.14 -4.82 9.46
N ILE A 61 -5.72 -3.55 9.50
CA ILE A 61 -6.13 -2.59 8.47
C ILE A 61 -5.33 -2.85 7.20
N GLY A 62 -6.07 -3.11 6.12
CA GLY A 62 -5.61 -3.06 4.73
C GLY A 62 -6.01 -1.72 4.10
N LEU A 63 -5.08 -1.08 3.40
CA LEU A 63 -5.30 0.19 2.71
C LEU A 63 -4.74 0.09 1.28
N TRP A 64 -5.58 0.34 0.28
CA TRP A 64 -5.12 0.52 -1.09
C TRP A 64 -4.73 1.97 -1.36
N LEU A 65 -3.60 2.15 -2.01
CA LEU A 65 -3.14 3.42 -2.55
C LEU A 65 -2.99 3.28 -4.07
N PHE A 66 -3.73 4.10 -4.80
CA PHE A 66 -3.91 3.97 -6.24
C PHE A 66 -2.88 4.75 -7.04
N PRO A 67 -2.64 4.36 -8.31
CA PRO A 67 -1.67 5.02 -9.20
C PRO A 67 -1.73 6.55 -9.20
N GLY A 68 -0.69 7.22 -8.73
CA GLY A 68 -0.61 8.68 -8.73
C GLY A 68 -1.33 9.35 -7.56
N GLN A 69 -1.95 8.61 -6.64
CA GLN A 69 -2.41 9.17 -5.37
C GLN A 69 -1.21 9.60 -4.54
N GLU A 70 -1.22 10.86 -4.13
CA GLU A 70 -0.21 11.39 -3.23
C GLU A 70 -0.45 10.89 -1.81
N HIS A 71 0.60 10.37 -1.18
CA HIS A 71 0.50 9.80 0.16
C HIS A 71 1.81 9.93 0.95
N MET A 72 1.68 9.85 2.28
CA MET A 72 2.78 9.98 3.24
C MET A 72 2.47 9.17 4.51
N LEU A 73 3.45 8.42 5.02
CA LEU A 73 3.39 7.86 6.36
C LEU A 73 3.86 8.92 7.36
N MET A 74 2.91 9.48 8.12
CA MET A 74 3.16 10.65 8.95
C MET A 74 3.67 10.30 10.35
N GLU A 75 3.07 9.28 10.95
CA GLU A 75 3.37 8.87 12.33
C GLU A 75 3.31 7.36 12.45
N GLN A 76 4.16 6.82 13.31
CA GLN A 76 4.17 5.42 13.69
C GLN A 76 4.79 5.26 15.09
N ASP A 77 4.29 4.30 15.86
CA ASP A 77 4.93 3.90 17.12
C ASP A 77 6.10 2.93 16.87
N ALA A 78 6.92 2.69 17.89
CA ALA A 78 8.09 1.80 17.79
C ALA A 78 7.73 0.33 17.51
N ALA A 79 6.49 -0.07 17.79
CA ALA A 79 6.00 -1.42 17.53
C ALA A 79 5.38 -1.56 16.12
N PHE A 80 5.34 -0.48 15.33
CA PHE A 80 4.68 -0.45 14.05
C PHE A 80 5.39 -1.34 13.03
N ALA A 81 4.60 -2.20 12.40
CA ALA A 81 5.03 -3.00 11.26
C ALA A 81 3.90 -3.18 10.26
N MET A 82 4.25 -3.13 8.97
CA MET A 82 3.30 -3.15 7.87
C MET A 82 3.92 -3.82 6.65
N TRP A 83 3.16 -4.68 5.98
CA TRP A 83 3.50 -5.10 4.63
C TRP A 83 3.12 -4.01 3.64
N VAL A 84 4.07 -3.61 2.81
CA VAL A 84 3.88 -2.75 1.65
C VAL A 84 3.99 -3.64 0.42
N VAL A 85 2.92 -3.76 -0.35
CA VAL A 85 2.87 -4.59 -1.55
C VAL A 85 2.55 -3.71 -2.75
N VAL A 86 3.42 -3.70 -3.74
CA VAL A 86 3.30 -2.85 -4.93
C VAL A 86 3.28 -3.70 -6.20
N TRP A 87 2.47 -3.31 -7.19
CA TRP A 87 2.37 -3.99 -8.48
C TRP A 87 2.62 -3.05 -9.65
N ARG A 88 3.39 -3.52 -10.65
CA ARG A 88 3.70 -2.71 -11.85
C ARG A 88 2.43 -2.35 -12.63
N PRO A 89 2.36 -1.14 -13.22
CA PRO A 89 1.18 -0.69 -13.96
C PRO A 89 0.76 -1.61 -15.10
N ALA A 90 1.70 -2.29 -15.76
CA ALA A 90 1.41 -3.22 -16.85
C ALA A 90 0.64 -4.47 -16.36
N LEU A 91 0.99 -5.00 -15.19
CA LEU A 91 0.27 -6.11 -14.57
C LEU A 91 -1.13 -5.66 -14.19
N VAL A 92 -1.24 -4.54 -13.47
CA VAL A 92 -2.51 -4.01 -12.96
C VAL A 92 -3.48 -3.76 -14.11
N ARG A 93 -3.05 -3.06 -15.19
CA ARG A 93 -3.88 -2.83 -16.38
C ARG A 93 -4.32 -4.11 -17.08
N ARG A 94 -3.50 -5.17 -17.06
CA ARG A 94 -3.89 -6.47 -17.63
C ARG A 94 -4.94 -7.16 -16.76
N LEU A 95 -4.78 -7.15 -15.44
CA LEU A 95 -5.70 -7.79 -14.51
C LEU A 95 -7.02 -7.02 -14.41
N ALA A 96 -6.97 -5.69 -14.32
CA ALA A 96 -8.16 -4.83 -14.31
C ALA A 96 -9.09 -5.12 -15.50
N ARG A 97 -8.52 -5.24 -16.71
CA ARG A 97 -9.30 -5.62 -17.91
C ARG A 97 -9.87 -7.03 -17.85
N ARG A 98 -9.12 -7.99 -17.29
CA ARG A 98 -9.54 -9.39 -17.21
C ARG A 98 -10.62 -9.63 -16.15
N LEU A 99 -10.57 -8.86 -15.06
CA LEU A 99 -11.44 -8.99 -13.90
C LEU A 99 -12.62 -8.01 -13.92
N ASP A 100 -12.73 -7.18 -14.97
CA ASP A 100 -13.69 -6.08 -15.04
C ASP A 100 -13.63 -5.13 -13.83
N ALA A 101 -12.41 -4.83 -13.38
CA ALA A 101 -12.10 -4.04 -12.18
C ALA A 101 -11.28 -2.80 -12.58
N ALA A 102 -11.87 -1.94 -13.40
CA ALA A 102 -11.20 -0.77 -13.97
C ALA A 102 -10.67 0.20 -12.89
N GLU A 103 -11.31 0.24 -11.72
CA GLU A 103 -10.88 1.08 -10.60
C GLU A 103 -9.45 0.79 -10.14
N LEU A 104 -8.97 -0.46 -10.26
CA LEU A 104 -7.62 -0.84 -9.84
C LEU A 104 -6.52 -0.11 -10.63
N ALA A 105 -6.82 0.34 -11.85
CA ALA A 105 -5.89 1.10 -12.69
C ALA A 105 -6.18 2.61 -12.69
N ALA A 106 -7.24 3.05 -12.00
CA ALA A 106 -7.61 4.47 -11.92
C ALA A 106 -6.72 5.20 -10.92
N SER A 107 -6.52 6.51 -11.12
CA SER A 107 -5.60 7.27 -10.27
C SER A 107 -6.13 7.73 -8.92
N ASP A 108 -7.44 7.66 -8.71
CA ASP A 108 -8.14 7.99 -7.45
C ASP A 108 -9.61 7.58 -7.59
N PRO A 109 -9.91 6.27 -7.62
CA PRO A 109 -11.29 5.84 -7.77
C PRO A 109 -12.11 6.27 -6.53
N PRO A 110 -13.38 6.65 -6.71
CA PRO A 110 -14.23 7.04 -5.60
C PRO A 110 -14.43 5.88 -4.61
N GLY A 111 -14.67 6.22 -3.34
CA GLY A 111 -14.99 5.24 -2.30
C GLY A 111 -13.93 5.07 -1.22
N GLU A 112 -14.24 4.17 -0.28
CA GLU A 112 -13.37 3.83 0.84
C GLU A 112 -12.60 2.54 0.54
N HIS A 113 -11.31 2.68 0.21
CA HIS A 113 -10.44 1.55 -0.14
C HIS A 113 -9.59 1.07 1.03
N ARG A 114 -10.05 1.35 2.25
CA ARG A 114 -9.54 0.76 3.49
C ARG A 114 -10.51 -0.31 3.97
N ARG A 115 -9.98 -1.40 4.51
CA ARG A 115 -10.79 -2.47 5.09
C ARG A 115 -10.07 -3.11 6.25
N ARG A 116 -10.83 -3.48 7.29
CA ARG A 116 -10.34 -4.40 8.31
C ARG A 116 -10.37 -5.83 7.76
N LEU A 117 -9.20 -6.41 7.56
CA LEU A 117 -9.03 -7.81 7.27
C LEU A 117 -9.12 -8.60 8.58
N ALA A 118 -9.98 -9.61 8.60
CA ALA A 118 -9.99 -10.55 9.69
C ALA A 118 -8.63 -11.27 9.74
N PRO A 119 -8.10 -11.61 10.93
CA PRO A 119 -7.00 -12.56 11.01
C PRO A 119 -7.43 -13.79 10.21
N ALA A 120 -6.62 -14.19 9.23
CA ALA A 120 -6.80 -15.53 8.68
C ALA A 120 -6.74 -16.48 9.89
N ALA A 121 -7.80 -17.26 10.11
CA ALA A 121 -7.72 -18.37 11.06
C ALA A 121 -6.50 -19.16 10.61
N ALA A 122 -5.45 -19.15 11.43
CA ALA A 122 -4.17 -19.77 11.09
C ALA A 122 -4.39 -21.27 11.01
N ARG A 123 -4.88 -21.75 9.87
CA ARG A 123 -4.90 -23.16 9.52
C ARG A 123 -3.47 -23.47 9.09
N ARG A 124 -2.65 -23.82 10.08
CA ARG A 124 -1.52 -24.72 9.85
C ARG A 124 -2.17 -26.06 9.49
N THR A 125 -2.14 -26.41 8.21
CA THR A 125 -2.20 -27.81 7.78
C THR A 125 -0.78 -28.25 7.53
#